data_AF-S2JGE9-F1
#
_entry.id   AF-S2JGE9-F1
#
_cell.length_a   1.000
_cell.length_b   1.000
_cell.length_c   1.000
_cell.angle_alpha   90.00
_cell.angle_beta   90.00
_cell.angle_gamma   90.00
#
_symmetry.space_group_name_H-M   'P 1'
#
loop_
_entity.id
_entity.type
_entity.pdbx_description
1 polymer ?
#
loop_
_entity_poly.entity_id
_entity_poly.type
_entity_poly.pdbx_seq_one_letter_code
_entity_poly.pdbx_strand_id
1 'polypeptide(L)'
;MDSDLFAKLFGYFSIGCWIVVFTPQLYENYTRKNTDGVSIQFLSFWILGDILNLFGIILENLLFTMLLLALYYLFADCLLMGQVVYYRTVYPQRHIEEVVVNDYGAGGSDLVLPHPRRRSSSCTSSSSSSSSSNASSHINGLSHHNEYINEHTSLLPTKINSKSQTSSTTIHQQSSRTRTIVRLFFASSIVSWTGLMIASALFFFGPGQHKVDMSQWHLIPQLLGWGSAILYCVSRIPQIMQNFRNESVEGLSLPMFVFSVVGNVTYCVSIVLESTDPTYLFINLPWLIGSGGTLFFDFTIFFQFYMYRQRTDLNIKTTV
;
A
#
# COMPACT_ATOMS: atom_id res chain seq x y z
N MET A 1 -12.64 -22.21 36.69
CA MET A 1 -14.08 -21.85 36.58
C MET A 1 -14.24 -20.44 36.04
N ASP A 2 -13.81 -19.39 36.75
CA ASP A 2 -13.85 -18.02 36.21
C ASP A 2 -12.92 -17.86 34.99
N SER A 3 -11.68 -18.36 35.09
CA SER A 3 -10.68 -18.42 34.01
C SER A 3 -11.24 -18.98 32.70
N ASP A 4 -11.83 -20.18 32.78
CA ASP A 4 -12.32 -20.95 31.65
C ASP A 4 -13.61 -20.36 31.04
N LEU A 5 -14.37 -19.58 31.82
CA LEU A 5 -15.46 -18.75 31.30
C LEU A 5 -14.91 -17.52 30.57
N PHE A 6 -13.94 -16.81 31.15
CA PHE A 6 -13.31 -15.66 30.49
C PHE A 6 -12.58 -16.06 29.20
N ALA A 7 -11.85 -17.17 29.19
CA ALA A 7 -11.21 -17.72 27.99
C ALA A 7 -12.21 -17.89 26.84
N LYS A 8 -13.35 -18.53 27.12
CA LYS A 8 -14.44 -18.71 26.13
C LYS A 8 -15.07 -17.40 25.70
N LEU A 9 -15.33 -16.46 26.62
CA LEU A 9 -15.87 -15.14 26.29
C LEU A 9 -14.93 -14.34 25.38
N PHE A 10 -13.64 -14.29 25.70
CA PHE A 10 -12.62 -13.64 24.86
C PHE A 10 -12.46 -14.34 23.50
N GLY A 11 -12.52 -15.67 23.46
CA GLY A 11 -12.47 -16.45 22.21
C GLY A 11 -13.68 -16.18 21.30
N TYR A 12 -14.90 -16.20 21.83
CA TYR A 12 -16.10 -15.88 21.05
C TYR A 12 -16.14 -14.41 20.61
N PHE A 13 -15.68 -13.48 21.46
CA PHE A 13 -15.58 -12.08 21.10
C PHE A 13 -14.56 -11.84 19.97
N SER A 14 -13.42 -12.56 20.01
CA SER A 14 -12.44 -12.55 18.91
C SER A 14 -13.05 -13.05 17.61
N ILE A 15 -13.75 -14.20 17.62
CA ILE A 15 -14.46 -14.73 16.45
C ILE A 15 -15.47 -13.70 15.92
N GLY A 16 -16.22 -13.02 16.80
CA GLY A 16 -17.14 -11.94 16.41
C GLY A 16 -16.44 -10.78 15.71
N CYS A 17 -15.25 -10.36 16.19
CA CYS A 17 -14.45 -9.33 15.52
C CYS A 17 -13.97 -9.78 14.13
N TRP A 18 -13.51 -11.03 14.01
CA TRP A 18 -13.01 -11.59 12.76
C TRP A 18 -14.12 -11.82 11.71
N ILE A 19 -15.34 -12.16 12.12
CA ILE A 19 -16.50 -12.26 11.21
C ILE A 19 -16.85 -10.91 10.56
N VAL A 20 -16.55 -9.77 11.21
CA VAL A 20 -16.87 -8.44 10.66
C VAL A 20 -15.66 -7.69 10.09
N VAL A 21 -14.44 -8.22 10.24
CA VAL A 21 -13.19 -7.49 9.95
C VAL A 21 -13.08 -6.99 8.50
N PHE A 22 -13.63 -7.74 7.54
CA PHE A 22 -13.57 -7.40 6.11
C PHE A 22 -14.60 -6.35 5.69
N THR A 23 -15.73 -6.27 6.41
CA THR A 23 -16.87 -5.41 6.06
C THR A 23 -16.49 -3.93 5.90
N PRO A 24 -15.69 -3.31 6.80
CA PRO A 24 -15.28 -1.91 6.64
C PRO A 24 -14.46 -1.63 5.38
N GLN A 25 -13.58 -2.55 4.95
CA GLN A 25 -12.77 -2.32 3.75
C GLN A 25 -13.56 -2.62 2.47
N LEU A 26 -14.40 -3.66 2.47
CA LEU A 26 -15.34 -3.93 1.38
C LEU A 26 -16.28 -2.72 1.15
N TYR A 27 -16.75 -2.11 2.23
CA TYR A 27 -17.59 -0.90 2.19
C TYR A 27 -16.82 0.35 1.73
N GLU A 28 -15.61 0.59 2.25
CA GLU A 28 -14.75 1.72 1.84
C GLU A 28 -14.45 1.66 0.34
N ASN A 29 -14.02 0.50 -0.16
CA ASN A 29 -13.78 0.23 -1.58
C ASN A 29 -15.04 0.45 -2.42
N TYR A 30 -16.20 -0.06 -1.96
CA TYR A 30 -17.47 0.11 -2.66
C TYR A 30 -17.88 1.59 -2.72
N THR A 31 -17.67 2.35 -1.65
CA THR A 31 -18.06 3.76 -1.57
C THR A 31 -17.14 4.63 -2.43
N ARG A 32 -15.83 4.38 -2.38
CA ARG A 32 -14.82 5.15 -3.12
C ARG A 32 -14.76 4.85 -4.61
N LYS A 33 -15.09 3.62 -5.03
CA LYS A 33 -14.81 3.08 -6.38
C LYS A 33 -13.33 3.14 -6.80
N ASN A 34 -12.43 3.44 -5.85
CA ASN A 34 -10.98 3.41 -6.00
C ASN A 34 -10.40 2.62 -4.82
N THR A 35 -9.44 1.74 -5.11
CA THR A 35 -8.81 0.83 -4.15
C THR A 35 -7.29 1.02 -4.07
N ASP A 36 -6.71 2.07 -4.66
CA ASP A 36 -5.26 2.33 -4.72
C ASP A 36 -4.55 2.38 -3.35
N GLY A 37 -5.31 2.62 -2.27
CA GLY A 37 -4.84 2.54 -0.89
C GLY A 37 -4.55 1.14 -0.35
N VAL A 38 -5.11 0.09 -0.96
CA VAL A 38 -4.98 -1.30 -0.49
C VAL A 38 -3.84 -2.02 -1.21
N SER A 39 -2.99 -2.72 -0.47
CA SER A 39 -1.87 -3.46 -1.07
C SER A 39 -2.32 -4.81 -1.60
N ILE A 40 -2.15 -5.05 -2.90
CA ILE A 40 -2.38 -6.38 -3.49
C ILE A 40 -1.46 -7.41 -2.83
N GLN A 41 -0.21 -7.05 -2.52
CA GLN A 41 0.75 -7.96 -1.88
C GLN A 41 0.33 -8.34 -0.45
N PHE A 42 -0.28 -7.41 0.30
CA PHE A 42 -0.87 -7.68 1.62
C PHE A 42 -1.98 -8.71 1.51
N LEU A 43 -2.95 -8.50 0.61
CA LEU A 43 -4.05 -9.44 0.36
C LEU A 43 -3.55 -10.79 -0.19
N SER A 44 -2.53 -10.81 -1.04
CA SER A 44 -1.93 -12.06 -1.54
C SER A 44 -1.30 -12.89 -0.42
N PHE A 45 -0.66 -12.26 0.57
CA PHE A 45 -0.10 -12.97 1.72
C PHE A 45 -1.18 -13.44 2.70
N TRP A 46 -2.30 -12.71 2.85
CA TRP A 46 -3.46 -13.19 3.59
C TRP A 46 -4.08 -14.43 2.94
N ILE A 47 -4.43 -14.37 1.65
CA ILE A 47 -4.98 -15.52 0.90
C ILE A 47 -4.07 -16.75 1.04
N LEU A 48 -2.75 -16.57 0.95
CA LEU A 48 -1.81 -17.68 1.11
C LEU A 48 -1.78 -18.23 2.54
N GLY A 49 -1.88 -17.38 3.57
CA GLY A 49 -1.99 -17.79 4.96
C GLY A 49 -3.29 -18.54 5.26
N ASP A 50 -4.41 -18.06 4.72
CA ASP A 50 -5.73 -18.69 4.82
C ASP A 50 -5.77 -20.06 4.12
N ILE A 51 -5.11 -20.20 2.97
CA ILE A 51 -4.92 -21.49 2.29
C ILE A 51 -4.14 -22.47 3.19
N LEU A 52 -3.03 -22.04 3.82
CA LEU A 52 -2.27 -22.91 4.72
C LEU A 52 -3.08 -23.32 5.97
N ASN A 53 -3.85 -22.40 6.55
CA ASN A 53 -4.71 -22.70 7.69
C ASN A 53 -5.86 -23.65 7.32
N LEU A 54 -6.50 -23.45 6.16
CA LEU A 54 -7.52 -24.36 5.64
C LEU A 54 -6.95 -25.77 5.41
N PHE A 55 -5.75 -25.88 4.83
CA PHE A 55 -5.07 -27.19 4.69
C PHE A 55 -4.76 -27.82 6.05
N GLY A 56 -4.29 -27.05 7.04
CA GLY A 56 -4.04 -27.56 8.39
C GLY A 56 -5.31 -28.13 9.04
N ILE A 57 -6.43 -27.43 8.91
CA ILE A 57 -7.74 -27.87 9.42
C ILE A 57 -8.23 -29.16 8.74
N ILE A 58 -8.05 -29.28 7.42
CA ILE A 58 -8.44 -30.48 6.66
C ILE A 58 -7.56 -31.67 7.04
N LEU A 59 -6.24 -31.50 7.12
CA LEU A 59 -5.29 -32.59 7.40
C LEU A 59 -5.48 -33.17 8.81
N GLU A 60 -5.74 -32.33 9.81
CA GLU A 60 -6.01 -32.76 11.18
C GLU A 60 -7.47 -33.16 11.45
N ASN A 61 -8.35 -33.07 10.44
CA ASN A 61 -9.78 -33.36 10.58
C ASN A 61 -10.43 -32.60 11.76
N LEU A 62 -10.06 -31.32 11.93
CA LEU A 62 -10.56 -30.47 13.00
C LEU A 62 -12.08 -30.23 12.88
N LEU A 63 -12.69 -29.74 13.98
CA LEU A 63 -14.14 -29.53 14.07
C LEU A 63 -14.69 -28.78 12.86
N PHE A 64 -15.84 -29.23 12.36
CA PHE A 64 -16.55 -28.66 11.22
C PHE A 64 -16.75 -27.13 11.31
N THR A 65 -16.92 -26.59 12.52
CA THR A 65 -16.99 -25.15 12.77
C THR A 65 -15.72 -24.39 12.36
N MET A 66 -14.53 -24.97 12.62
CA MET A 66 -13.24 -24.39 12.21
C MET A 66 -13.06 -24.46 10.69
N LEU A 67 -13.52 -25.55 10.06
CA LEU A 67 -13.55 -25.68 8.60
C LEU A 67 -14.42 -24.59 7.95
N LEU A 68 -15.63 -24.35 8.49
CA LEU A 68 -16.49 -23.26 8.01
C LEU A 68 -15.86 -21.88 8.20
N LEU A 69 -15.18 -21.63 9.34
CA LEU A 69 -14.48 -20.37 9.59
C LEU A 69 -13.34 -20.13 8.60
N ALA A 70 -12.50 -21.14 8.32
CA ALA A 70 -11.40 -21.01 7.37
C ALA A 70 -11.90 -20.83 5.92
N LEU A 71 -12.97 -21.53 5.52
CA LEU A 71 -13.63 -21.31 4.22
C LEU A 71 -14.23 -19.91 4.12
N TYR A 72 -14.81 -19.39 5.21
CA TYR A 72 -15.36 -18.04 5.27
C TYR A 72 -14.28 -16.97 5.10
N TYR A 73 -13.16 -17.07 5.83
CA TYR A 73 -12.07 -16.09 5.72
C TYR A 73 -11.46 -16.10 4.31
N LEU A 74 -11.11 -17.28 3.78
CA LEU A 74 -10.57 -17.41 2.42
C LEU A 74 -11.51 -16.84 1.35
N PHE A 75 -12.83 -17.03 1.52
CA PHE A 75 -13.83 -16.42 0.65
C PHE A 75 -13.87 -14.90 0.78
N ALA A 76 -13.87 -14.36 1.99
CA ALA A 76 -13.89 -12.91 2.24
C ALA A 76 -12.65 -12.21 1.68
N ASP A 77 -11.49 -12.85 1.81
CA ASP A 77 -10.20 -12.43 1.24
C ASP A 77 -10.23 -12.42 -0.30
N CYS A 78 -10.75 -13.50 -0.91
CA CYS A 78 -10.92 -13.58 -2.36
C CYS A 78 -11.93 -12.55 -2.89
N LEU A 79 -13.00 -12.28 -2.14
CA LEU A 79 -13.99 -11.25 -2.44
C LEU A 79 -13.35 -9.85 -2.40
N LEU A 80 -12.55 -9.56 -1.38
CA LEU A 80 -11.85 -8.29 -1.22
C LEU A 80 -10.77 -8.11 -2.32
N MET A 81 -9.99 -9.13 -2.62
CA MET A 81 -9.04 -9.14 -3.72
C MET A 81 -9.74 -8.93 -5.07
N GLY A 82 -10.84 -9.65 -5.33
CA GLY A 82 -11.64 -9.51 -6.54
C GLY A 82 -12.19 -8.09 -6.72
N GLN A 83 -12.64 -7.46 -5.63
CA GLN A 83 -13.08 -6.07 -5.62
C GLN A 83 -11.92 -5.09 -5.91
N VAL A 84 -10.72 -5.32 -5.34
CA VAL A 84 -9.52 -4.52 -5.62
C VAL A 84 -9.12 -4.62 -7.09
N VAL A 85 -9.10 -5.83 -7.66
CA VAL A 85 -8.80 -6.06 -9.08
C VAL A 85 -9.84 -5.39 -9.97
N TYR A 86 -11.14 -5.59 -9.70
CA TYR A 86 -12.24 -5.03 -10.49
C TYR A 86 -12.17 -3.49 -10.60
N TYR A 87 -11.99 -2.79 -9.46
CA TYR A 87 -11.92 -1.31 -9.47
C TYR A 87 -10.64 -0.76 -10.11
N ARG A 88 -9.58 -1.56 -10.25
CA ARG A 88 -8.33 -1.14 -10.91
C ARG A 88 -8.26 -1.47 -12.40
N THR A 89 -8.95 -2.50 -12.86
CA THR A 89 -8.79 -3.01 -14.24
C THR A 89 -10.05 -2.93 -15.10
N VAL A 90 -11.25 -2.95 -14.50
CA VAL A 90 -12.52 -3.02 -15.23
C VAL A 90 -13.36 -1.76 -15.05
N TYR A 91 -13.39 -1.17 -13.85
CA TYR A 91 -14.24 -0.02 -13.57
C TYR A 91 -13.73 1.26 -14.29
N PRO A 92 -14.50 1.86 -15.21
CA PRO A 92 -14.03 3.02 -15.97
C PRO A 92 -13.91 4.27 -15.08
N GLN A 93 -12.75 4.92 -15.04
CA GLN A 93 -12.51 6.20 -14.34
C GLN A 93 -13.19 7.42 -15.02
N ARG A 94 -14.40 7.26 -15.58
CA ARG A 94 -15.00 8.23 -16.51
C ARG A 94 -15.59 9.51 -15.90
N HIS A 95 -15.64 9.64 -14.57
CA HIS A 95 -16.39 10.74 -13.93
C HIS A 95 -15.58 11.97 -13.49
N ILE A 96 -14.25 12.03 -13.71
CA ILE A 96 -13.46 13.22 -13.34
C ILE A 96 -13.30 14.19 -14.52
N GLU A 97 -13.08 13.70 -15.76
CA GLU A 97 -12.98 14.60 -16.93
C GLU A 97 -14.31 15.30 -17.25
N GLU A 98 -15.45 14.63 -17.11
CA GLU A 98 -16.76 15.16 -17.54
C GLU A 98 -17.25 16.34 -16.67
N VAL A 99 -16.88 16.38 -15.38
CA VAL A 99 -17.20 17.51 -14.48
C VAL A 99 -16.28 18.70 -14.76
N VAL A 100 -14.98 18.45 -14.94
CA VAL A 100 -14.00 19.51 -15.25
C VAL A 100 -14.31 20.15 -16.61
N VAL A 101 -14.61 19.37 -17.64
CA VAL A 101 -14.94 19.91 -18.98
C VAL A 101 -16.23 20.72 -18.98
N ASN A 102 -17.23 20.36 -18.16
CA ASN A 102 -18.47 21.14 -18.07
C ASN A 102 -18.30 22.45 -17.28
N ASP A 103 -17.49 22.47 -16.22
CA ASP A 103 -17.29 23.67 -15.39
C ASP A 103 -16.44 24.73 -16.11
N TYR A 104 -15.40 24.32 -16.86
CA TYR A 104 -14.66 25.21 -17.76
C TYR A 104 -15.38 25.49 -19.10
N GLY A 105 -16.42 24.73 -19.44
CA GLY A 105 -17.17 24.85 -20.70
C GLY A 105 -18.30 25.88 -20.69
N ALA A 106 -18.71 26.37 -19.52
CA ALA A 106 -19.90 27.22 -19.37
C ALA A 106 -19.62 28.74 -19.30
N GLY A 107 -18.36 29.17 -19.26
CA GLY A 107 -18.01 30.58 -19.10
C GLY A 107 -16.65 30.97 -19.64
N GLY A 108 -16.58 31.37 -20.91
CA GLY A 108 -15.35 31.89 -21.51
C GLY A 108 -15.39 31.98 -23.03
N SER A 109 -15.77 33.14 -23.56
CA SER A 109 -15.56 33.48 -24.97
C SER A 109 -14.06 33.61 -25.29
N ASP A 110 -13.69 33.37 -26.56
CA ASP A 110 -12.43 33.78 -27.18
C ASP A 110 -11.11 33.17 -26.68
N LEU A 111 -10.86 31.90 -27.01
CA LEU A 111 -9.49 31.41 -27.26
C LEU A 111 -9.42 30.54 -28.53
N VAL A 112 -8.88 31.12 -29.61
CA VAL A 112 -8.57 30.41 -30.86
C VAL A 112 -7.32 29.55 -30.66
N LEU A 113 -7.51 28.24 -30.47
CA LEU A 113 -6.40 27.28 -30.43
C LEU A 113 -5.95 26.86 -31.85
N PRO A 114 -4.64 26.85 -32.16
CA PRO A 114 -4.16 26.42 -33.48
C PRO A 114 -4.34 24.91 -33.69
N HIS A 115 -4.99 24.56 -34.80
CA HIS A 115 -5.26 23.17 -35.18
C HIS A 115 -3.96 22.42 -35.56
N PRO A 116 -3.60 21.29 -34.91
CA PRO A 116 -2.48 20.46 -35.35
C PRO A 116 -2.83 19.79 -36.69
N ARG A 117 -2.10 20.14 -37.75
CA ARG A 117 -2.38 19.72 -39.12
C ARG A 117 -2.19 18.21 -39.31
N ARG A 118 -3.30 17.46 -39.23
CA ARG A 118 -3.36 16.01 -39.44
C ARG A 118 -2.83 15.63 -40.83
N ARG A 119 -1.69 14.95 -40.89
CA ARG A 119 -1.08 14.46 -42.13
C ARG A 119 -1.59 13.05 -42.43
N SER A 120 -2.62 12.94 -43.27
CA SER A 120 -3.05 11.67 -43.87
C SER A 120 -2.65 11.61 -45.35
N SER A 121 -2.20 10.44 -45.76
CA SER A 121 -1.61 10.14 -47.07
C SER A 121 -2.63 9.94 -48.19
N SER A 122 -2.31 10.40 -49.40
CA SER A 122 -2.33 9.56 -50.62
C SER A 122 -1.69 10.26 -51.82
N CYS A 123 -1.37 9.46 -52.83
CA CYS A 123 -0.71 9.80 -54.10
C CYS A 123 -1.70 10.15 -55.22
N THR A 124 -1.31 10.97 -56.20
CA THR A 124 -1.27 10.65 -57.66
C THR A 124 -0.81 11.80 -58.58
N SER A 125 0.06 11.43 -59.54
CA SER A 125 0.30 11.92 -60.94
C SER A 125 -0.04 13.34 -61.45
N SER A 126 0.90 13.84 -62.30
CA SER A 126 0.74 14.67 -63.53
C SER A 126 0.16 16.11 -63.43
N SER A 127 0.48 17.10 -64.27
CA SER A 127 1.61 17.39 -65.19
C SER A 127 1.41 18.81 -65.78
N SER A 128 2.46 19.46 -66.35
CA SER A 128 2.42 20.71 -67.18
C SER A 128 1.85 22.00 -66.53
N SER A 129 2.24 23.24 -66.88
CA SER A 129 3.32 23.79 -67.72
C SER A 129 3.37 25.33 -67.60
N SER A 130 4.55 25.98 -67.82
CA SER A 130 4.73 27.32 -68.48
C SER A 130 4.14 28.59 -67.80
N SER A 131 4.69 29.82 -67.80
CA SER A 131 5.92 30.47 -68.33
C SER A 131 6.15 31.85 -67.64
N SER A 132 7.37 32.41 -67.71
CA SER A 132 7.73 33.86 -67.88
C SER A 132 7.14 34.98 -66.97
N SER A 133 7.84 36.09 -66.61
CA SER A 133 9.20 36.59 -66.91
C SER A 133 9.51 37.90 -66.11
N ASN A 134 10.81 38.27 -66.06
CA ASN A 134 11.37 39.64 -65.84
C ASN A 134 11.23 40.33 -64.45
N ALA A 135 12.11 41.24 -64.00
CA ALA A 135 13.55 41.53 -64.27
C ALA A 135 14.06 42.64 -63.31
N SER A 136 15.39 42.71 -63.04
CA SER A 136 16.16 43.89 -62.52
C SER A 136 15.81 44.45 -61.11
N SER A 137 16.66 45.15 -60.34
CA SER A 137 18.10 45.54 -60.43
C SER A 137 18.61 46.14 -59.08
N HIS A 138 19.94 46.15 -58.86
CA HIS A 138 20.82 47.21 -58.27
C HIS A 138 20.26 48.38 -57.40
N ILE A 139 20.98 49.07 -56.49
CA ILE A 139 22.23 48.92 -55.70
C ILE A 139 22.28 50.15 -54.73
N ASN A 140 22.94 50.05 -53.54
CA ASN A 140 23.25 51.16 -52.58
C ASN A 140 22.03 51.96 -52.00
N GLY A 141 22.06 52.49 -50.78
CA GLY A 141 23.10 52.56 -49.75
C GLY A 141 23.24 54.00 -49.23
N LEU A 142 23.02 54.24 -47.93
CA LEU A 142 23.48 55.46 -47.23
C LEU A 142 23.59 55.22 -45.71
N SER A 143 24.53 55.93 -45.09
CA SER A 143 25.08 55.67 -43.76
C SER A 143 24.58 56.66 -42.69
N HIS A 144 24.68 56.25 -41.42
CA HIS A 144 24.90 57.21 -40.33
C HIS A 144 25.78 56.64 -39.20
N HIS A 145 26.92 57.31 -38.99
CA HIS A 145 27.81 57.30 -37.81
C HIS A 145 27.06 57.76 -36.53
N ASN A 146 27.51 57.59 -35.28
CA ASN A 146 28.79 57.20 -34.61
C ASN A 146 28.40 56.32 -33.38
N GLU A 147 29.12 55.30 -32.90
CA GLU A 147 30.52 55.18 -32.42
C GLU A 147 30.87 56.05 -31.19
N TYR A 148 31.10 55.42 -30.03
CA TYR A 148 32.01 55.96 -28.99
C TYR A 148 32.68 54.84 -28.18
N ILE A 149 33.92 54.55 -28.56
CA ILE A 149 35.11 54.23 -27.74
C ILE A 149 35.15 52.93 -26.89
N ASN A 150 36.18 52.13 -27.19
CA ASN A 150 36.72 51.03 -26.37
C ASN A 150 37.51 51.55 -25.16
N GLU A 151 37.63 50.76 -24.08
CA GLU A 151 38.93 50.13 -23.75
C GLU A 151 38.83 49.03 -22.67
N HIS A 152 39.86 48.18 -22.64
CA HIS A 152 39.93 46.83 -22.08
C HIS A 152 39.92 46.72 -20.54
N THR A 153 39.39 45.58 -20.04
CA THR A 153 39.81 44.74 -18.86
C THR A 153 38.57 44.17 -18.12
N SER A 154 38.41 42.85 -17.86
CA SER A 154 39.10 41.65 -18.37
C SER A 154 38.35 40.34 -18.02
N LEU A 155 38.49 39.31 -18.88
CA LEU A 155 38.47 37.86 -18.59
C LEU A 155 37.18 37.13 -18.09
N LEU A 156 36.72 36.23 -18.98
CA LEU A 156 36.08 34.90 -18.82
C LEU A 156 34.60 34.73 -19.25
N PRO A 157 34.27 33.68 -20.04
CA PRO A 157 32.93 33.48 -20.58
C PRO A 157 32.06 32.57 -19.70
N THR A 158 30.96 33.10 -19.14
CA THR A 158 29.93 32.26 -18.53
C THR A 158 29.04 31.65 -19.62
N LYS A 159 29.27 30.37 -19.92
CA LYS A 159 28.51 29.60 -20.91
C LYS A 159 27.09 29.32 -20.41
N ILE A 160 26.15 30.23 -20.71
CA ILE A 160 24.72 29.96 -20.57
C ILE A 160 24.38 28.77 -21.49
N ASN A 161 23.94 27.67 -20.90
CA ASN A 161 23.40 26.54 -21.67
C ASN A 161 22.03 26.15 -21.12
N SER A 162 21.01 26.72 -21.76
CA SER A 162 19.61 26.33 -21.58
C SER A 162 19.43 24.84 -21.92
N LYS A 163 19.12 24.01 -20.91
CA LYS A 163 18.49 22.71 -21.14
C LYS A 163 17.02 22.80 -20.78
N SER A 164 16.20 22.94 -21.82
CA SER A 164 14.76 22.80 -21.77
C SER A 164 14.36 21.42 -21.24
N GLN A 165 13.28 21.41 -20.46
CA GLN A 165 12.65 20.20 -19.95
C GLN A 165 11.95 19.45 -21.09
N THR A 166 12.11 18.12 -21.15
CA THR A 166 11.04 17.17 -21.52
C THR A 166 11.47 15.76 -21.13
N SER A 167 11.21 15.39 -19.87
CA SER A 167 11.17 14.01 -19.39
C SER A 167 10.33 14.01 -18.13
N SER A 168 9.04 13.75 -18.30
CA SER A 168 8.04 13.69 -17.22
C SER A 168 8.22 12.39 -16.42
N THR A 169 9.36 12.26 -15.75
CA THR A 169 9.61 11.16 -14.82
C THR A 169 9.32 11.69 -13.42
N THR A 170 8.09 11.49 -12.94
CA THR A 170 7.70 11.81 -11.55
C THR A 170 8.40 10.83 -10.61
N ILE A 171 9.70 11.02 -10.41
CA ILE A 171 10.47 10.37 -9.36
C ILE A 171 9.89 10.91 -8.05
N HIS A 172 9.05 10.11 -7.40
CA HIS A 172 8.59 10.37 -6.02
C HIS A 172 9.82 10.50 -5.13
N GLN A 173 10.28 11.74 -4.93
CA GLN A 173 11.45 12.05 -4.11
C GLN A 173 11.06 11.97 -2.64
N GLN A 174 10.83 10.74 -2.17
CA GLN A 174 10.40 10.41 -0.83
C GLN A 174 11.27 11.17 0.19
N SER A 175 10.61 11.90 1.09
CA SER A 175 11.28 12.84 1.98
C SER A 175 12.40 12.15 2.78
N SER A 176 13.51 12.85 3.02
CA SER A 176 14.61 12.35 3.84
C SER A 176 14.12 11.89 5.22
N ARG A 177 13.16 12.63 5.79
CA ARG A 177 12.46 12.27 7.03
C ARG A 177 11.70 10.95 6.89
N THR A 178 10.89 10.78 5.85
CA THR A 178 10.14 9.54 5.59
C THR A 178 11.08 8.33 5.45
N ARG A 179 12.17 8.47 4.69
CA ARG A 179 13.17 7.40 4.52
C ARG A 179 13.91 7.03 5.82
N THR A 180 14.18 8.00 6.70
CA THR A 180 14.73 7.72 8.03
C THR A 180 13.70 7.01 8.92
N ILE A 181 12.44 7.44 8.93
CA ILE A 181 11.35 6.79 9.68
C ILE A 181 11.19 5.33 9.22
N VAL A 182 11.19 5.07 7.91
CA VAL A 182 11.13 3.71 7.35
C VAL A 182 12.28 2.84 7.85
N ARG A 183 13.52 3.35 7.83
CA ARG A 183 14.70 2.60 8.31
C ARG A 183 14.63 2.29 9.80
N LEU A 184 14.25 3.29 10.62
CA LEU A 184 14.07 3.12 12.07
C LEU A 184 12.96 2.11 12.37
N PHE A 185 11.85 2.17 11.62
CA PHE A 185 10.78 1.18 11.72
C PHE A 185 11.29 -0.24 11.42
N PHE A 186 11.89 -0.48 10.26
CA PHE A 186 12.40 -1.83 9.95
C PHE A 186 13.42 -2.35 10.97
N ALA A 187 14.30 -1.48 11.48
CA ALA A 187 15.23 -1.84 12.54
C ALA A 187 14.51 -2.21 13.84
N SER A 188 13.50 -1.43 14.26
CA SER A 188 12.71 -1.75 15.47
C SER A 188 11.85 -3.00 15.29
N SER A 189 11.30 -3.26 14.09
CA SER A 189 10.60 -4.51 13.77
C SER A 189 11.50 -5.72 13.97
N ILE A 190 12.72 -5.69 13.43
CA ILE A 190 13.69 -6.78 13.54
C ILE A 190 14.07 -7.00 15.00
N VAL A 191 14.39 -5.93 15.75
CA VAL A 191 14.75 -6.01 17.17
C VAL A 191 13.58 -6.53 18.03
N SER A 192 12.35 -6.09 17.75
CA SER A 192 11.16 -6.57 18.46
C SER A 192 10.89 -8.05 18.19
N TRP A 193 11.09 -8.50 16.95
CA TRP A 193 10.90 -9.91 16.56
C TRP A 193 11.99 -10.83 17.10
N THR A 194 13.27 -10.44 17.03
CA THR A 194 14.35 -11.23 17.63
C THR A 194 14.22 -11.25 19.15
N GLY A 195 13.86 -10.13 19.77
CA GLY A 195 13.57 -10.04 21.21
C GLY A 195 12.42 -10.98 21.62
N LEU A 196 11.30 -10.98 20.89
CA LEU A 196 10.17 -11.89 21.13
C LEU A 196 10.59 -13.36 21.01
N MET A 197 11.29 -13.73 19.93
CA MET A 197 11.75 -15.11 19.70
C MET A 197 12.74 -15.57 20.78
N ILE A 198 13.67 -14.71 21.21
CA ILE A 198 14.61 -15.00 22.29
C ILE A 198 13.86 -15.14 23.62
N ALA A 199 12.90 -14.26 23.92
CA ALA A 199 12.09 -14.35 25.14
C ALA A 199 11.27 -15.65 25.19
N SER A 200 10.62 -16.03 24.09
CA SER A 200 9.93 -17.33 23.98
C SER A 200 10.89 -18.51 24.16
N ALA A 201 12.07 -18.48 23.52
CA ALA A 201 13.07 -19.54 23.66
C ALA A 201 13.58 -19.66 25.11
N LEU A 202 13.83 -18.55 25.80
CA LEU A 202 14.22 -18.53 27.21
C LEU A 202 13.09 -18.99 28.15
N PHE A 203 11.83 -18.72 27.80
CA PHE A 203 10.67 -19.15 28.57
C PHE A 203 10.48 -20.68 28.51
N PHE A 204 10.59 -21.30 27.33
CA PHE A 204 10.37 -22.75 27.16
C PHE A 204 11.62 -23.61 27.41
N PHE A 205 12.82 -23.10 27.10
CA PHE A 205 14.07 -23.87 27.16
C PHE A 205 15.08 -23.34 28.19
N GLY A 206 14.67 -22.40 29.05
CA GLY A 206 15.51 -21.83 30.10
C GLY A 206 15.88 -22.84 31.20
N PRO A 207 16.98 -22.58 31.94
CA PRO A 207 17.39 -23.44 33.06
C PRO A 207 16.32 -23.43 34.17
N GLY A 208 15.93 -24.62 34.64
CA GLY A 208 14.94 -24.80 35.71
C GLY A 208 13.48 -24.90 35.25
N GLN A 209 13.19 -24.86 33.94
CA GLN A 209 11.83 -24.98 33.42
C GLN A 209 11.28 -26.41 33.47
N HIS A 210 9.95 -26.53 33.54
CA HIS A 210 9.27 -27.81 33.41
C HIS A 210 9.40 -28.33 31.98
N LYS A 211 9.63 -29.64 31.80
CA LYS A 211 9.85 -30.20 30.46
C LYS A 211 8.53 -30.20 29.67
N VAL A 212 8.53 -29.48 28.55
CA VAL A 212 7.46 -29.55 27.53
C VAL A 212 7.31 -31.00 27.07
N ASP A 213 6.10 -31.55 27.13
CA ASP A 213 5.82 -32.88 26.60
C ASP A 213 5.61 -32.82 25.08
N MET A 214 6.56 -33.39 24.34
CA MET A 214 6.51 -33.44 22.88
C MET A 214 5.57 -34.55 22.35
N SER A 215 4.93 -35.36 23.21
CA SER A 215 4.02 -36.43 22.79
C SER A 215 2.82 -35.93 21.98
N GLN A 216 2.35 -34.71 22.26
CA GLN A 216 1.25 -34.04 21.56
C GLN A 216 1.74 -33.06 20.48
N TRP A 217 3.03 -33.09 20.11
CA TRP A 217 3.58 -32.19 19.10
C TRP A 217 3.46 -32.80 17.70
N HIS A 218 2.43 -32.41 16.97
CA HIS A 218 2.20 -32.85 15.59
C HIS A 218 2.97 -31.98 14.59
N LEU A 219 3.88 -32.59 13.82
CA LEU A 219 4.77 -31.87 12.89
C LEU A 219 4.02 -31.08 11.80
N ILE A 220 3.01 -31.69 11.16
CA ILE A 220 2.33 -31.09 10.00
C ILE A 220 1.52 -29.84 10.39
N PRO A 221 0.70 -29.85 11.47
CA PRO A 221 0.01 -28.65 11.97
C PRO A 221 0.96 -27.54 12.37
N GLN A 222 2.09 -27.91 12.98
CA GLN A 222 3.08 -26.95 13.43
C GLN A 222 3.76 -26.27 12.23
N LEU A 223 4.15 -27.02 11.20
CA LEU A 223 4.68 -26.43 9.96
C LEU A 223 3.68 -25.50 9.27
N LEU A 224 2.40 -25.89 9.20
CA LEU A 224 1.35 -25.08 8.56
C LEU A 224 0.98 -23.85 9.39
N GLY A 225 0.87 -23.99 10.71
CA GLY A 225 0.59 -22.90 11.65
C GLY A 225 1.73 -21.89 11.76
N TRP A 226 3.00 -22.34 11.77
CA TRP A 226 4.14 -21.43 11.67
C TRP A 226 4.19 -20.75 10.28
N GLY A 227 3.85 -21.47 9.22
CA GLY A 227 3.72 -20.92 7.87
C GLY A 227 2.69 -19.80 7.79
N SER A 228 1.46 -20.03 8.27
CA SER A 228 0.40 -19.03 8.27
C SER A 228 0.73 -17.86 9.21
N ALA A 229 1.29 -18.12 10.39
CA ALA A 229 1.75 -17.08 11.31
C ALA A 229 2.79 -16.14 10.66
N ILE A 230 3.79 -16.68 9.96
CA ILE A 230 4.79 -15.89 9.23
C ILE A 230 4.12 -15.07 8.13
N LEU A 231 3.24 -15.67 7.32
CA LEU A 231 2.53 -14.98 6.23
C LEU A 231 1.67 -13.83 6.74
N TYR A 232 0.89 -14.05 7.80
CA TYR A 232 0.06 -13.00 8.41
C TYR A 232 0.89 -11.87 9.01
N CYS A 233 2.03 -12.16 9.63
CA CYS A 233 2.93 -11.13 10.14
C CYS A 233 3.59 -10.33 9.00
N VAL A 234 4.14 -11.01 8.00
CA VAL A 234 4.82 -10.40 6.85
C VAL A 234 3.85 -9.62 5.97
N SER A 235 2.58 -10.03 5.86
CA SER A 235 1.56 -9.38 5.01
C SER A 235 1.43 -7.86 5.26
N ARG A 236 1.55 -7.40 6.51
CA ARG A 236 1.44 -5.98 6.86
C ARG A 236 2.59 -5.15 6.28
N ILE A 237 3.77 -5.74 6.06
CA ILE A 237 4.95 -5.03 5.58
C ILE A 237 4.69 -4.37 4.20
N PRO A 238 4.17 -5.08 3.18
CA PRO A 238 3.71 -4.45 1.94
C PRO A 238 2.71 -3.30 2.09
N GLN A 239 1.74 -3.37 3.01
CA GLN A 239 0.80 -2.27 3.24
C GLN A 239 1.50 -1.06 3.87
N ILE A 240 2.32 -1.29 4.90
CA ILE A 240 3.14 -0.26 5.55
C ILE A 240 4.06 0.41 4.53
N MET A 241 4.71 -0.36 3.66
CA MET A 241 5.57 0.14 2.59
C MET A 241 4.79 0.96 1.53
N GLN A 242 3.59 0.52 1.15
CA GLN A 242 2.74 1.28 0.23
C GLN A 242 2.33 2.62 0.85
N ASN A 243 1.87 2.63 2.11
CA ASN A 243 1.52 3.84 2.84
C ASN A 243 2.73 4.81 2.92
N PHE A 244 3.94 4.30 3.19
CA PHE A 244 5.18 5.10 3.21
C PHE A 244 5.61 5.63 1.83
N ARG A 245 5.33 4.89 0.75
CA ARG A 245 5.65 5.30 -0.63
C ARG A 245 4.67 6.34 -1.14
N ASN A 246 3.38 6.14 -0.86
CA ASN A 246 2.29 7.02 -1.26
C ASN A 246 2.21 8.29 -0.37
N GLU A 247 2.91 8.28 0.78
CA GLU A 247 2.80 9.28 1.86
C GLU A 247 1.34 9.59 2.26
N SER A 248 0.49 8.55 2.20
CA SER A 248 -0.95 8.61 2.45
C SER A 248 -1.48 7.24 2.87
N VAL A 249 -2.61 7.26 3.59
CA VAL A 249 -3.44 6.09 3.97
C VAL A 249 -4.82 6.15 3.28
N GLU A 250 -4.97 7.01 2.28
CA GLU A 250 -6.23 7.20 1.58
C GLU A 250 -6.68 5.91 0.87
N GLY A 251 -7.94 5.51 1.09
CA GLY A 251 -8.52 4.25 0.60
C GLY A 251 -8.26 3.04 1.50
N LEU A 252 -7.52 3.18 2.59
CA LEU A 252 -7.34 2.14 3.60
C LEU A 252 -8.35 2.35 4.75
N SER A 253 -9.06 1.30 5.14
CA SER A 253 -10.13 1.34 6.13
C SER A 253 -9.58 1.18 7.55
N LEU A 254 -9.49 2.26 8.31
CA LEU A 254 -9.04 2.22 9.71
C LEU A 254 -9.85 1.22 10.57
N PRO A 255 -11.21 1.13 10.49
CA PRO A 255 -11.97 0.20 11.32
C PRO A 255 -11.63 -1.29 11.07
N MET A 256 -11.22 -1.69 9.86
CA MET A 256 -10.73 -3.06 9.60
C MET A 256 -9.54 -3.40 10.51
N PHE A 257 -8.55 -2.50 10.59
CA PHE A 257 -7.38 -2.71 11.44
C PHE A 257 -7.73 -2.64 12.93
N VAL A 258 -8.73 -1.83 13.34
CA VAL A 258 -9.25 -1.85 14.71
C VAL A 258 -9.86 -3.22 15.06
N PHE A 259 -10.73 -3.77 14.20
CA PHE A 259 -11.29 -5.11 14.42
C PHE A 259 -10.20 -6.19 14.42
N SER A 260 -9.19 -6.10 13.55
CA SER A 260 -8.08 -7.07 13.52
C SER A 260 -7.24 -7.01 14.80
N VAL A 261 -6.89 -5.83 15.30
CA VAL A 261 -6.15 -5.65 16.57
C VAL A 261 -6.96 -6.16 17.76
N VAL A 262 -8.24 -5.80 17.85
CA VAL A 262 -9.12 -6.24 18.94
C VAL A 262 -9.33 -7.76 18.90
N GLY A 263 -9.55 -8.33 17.72
CA GLY A 263 -9.65 -9.78 17.51
C GLY A 263 -8.37 -10.52 17.90
N ASN A 264 -7.20 -10.03 17.48
CA ASN A 264 -5.90 -10.61 17.83
C ASN A 264 -5.60 -10.54 19.33
N VAL A 265 -5.80 -9.38 19.98
CA VAL A 265 -5.58 -9.22 21.43
C VAL A 265 -6.47 -10.17 22.22
N THR A 266 -7.77 -10.21 21.89
CA THR A 266 -8.72 -11.07 22.61
C THR A 266 -8.49 -12.55 22.34
N TYR A 267 -8.01 -12.92 21.16
CA TYR A 267 -7.57 -14.30 20.88
C TYR A 267 -6.34 -14.71 21.71
N CYS A 268 -5.28 -13.89 21.74
CA CYS A 268 -4.11 -14.17 22.57
C CYS A 268 -4.46 -14.29 24.06
N VAL A 269 -5.34 -13.40 24.55
CA VAL A 269 -5.87 -13.49 25.92
C VAL A 269 -6.67 -14.78 26.14
N SER A 270 -7.49 -15.21 25.17
CA SER A 270 -8.26 -16.46 25.30
C SER A 270 -7.38 -17.70 25.47
N ILE A 271 -6.27 -17.81 24.70
CA ILE A 271 -5.31 -18.91 24.82
C ILE A 271 -4.65 -18.91 26.20
N VAL A 272 -4.13 -17.76 26.64
CA VAL A 272 -3.41 -17.66 27.93
C VAL A 272 -4.33 -17.89 29.13
N LEU A 273 -5.62 -17.53 29.03
CA LEU A 273 -6.62 -17.81 30.07
C LEU A 273 -7.13 -19.25 30.10
N GLU A 274 -7.09 -19.97 28.97
CA GLU A 274 -7.49 -21.38 28.90
C GLU A 274 -6.47 -22.26 29.65
N SER A 275 -5.16 -22.02 29.44
CA SER A 275 -4.11 -22.67 30.24
C SER A 275 -2.77 -21.94 30.16
N THR A 276 -2.07 -21.87 31.30
CA THR A 276 -0.68 -21.42 31.40
C THR A 276 0.34 -22.57 31.43
N ASP A 277 -0.08 -23.80 31.12
CA ASP A 277 0.82 -24.95 31.06
C ASP A 277 1.87 -24.77 29.93
N PRO A 278 3.18 -25.02 30.19
CA PRO A 278 4.21 -24.85 29.18
C PRO A 278 4.02 -25.71 27.92
N THR A 279 3.44 -26.90 28.02
CA THR A 279 3.18 -27.76 26.85
C THR A 279 2.05 -27.19 26.01
N TYR A 280 0.93 -26.83 26.65
CA TYR A 280 -0.19 -26.18 25.97
C TYR A 280 0.24 -24.86 25.28
N LEU A 281 0.99 -24.01 25.98
CA LEU A 281 1.48 -22.74 25.42
C LEU A 281 2.50 -22.94 24.30
N PHE A 282 3.35 -23.98 24.38
CA PHE A 282 4.30 -24.32 23.32
C PHE A 282 3.59 -24.84 22.06
N ILE A 283 2.56 -25.69 22.23
CA ILE A 283 1.73 -26.16 21.11
C ILE A 283 1.02 -24.98 20.45
N ASN A 284 0.42 -24.07 21.24
CA ASN A 284 -0.31 -22.91 20.73
C ASN A 284 0.59 -21.73 20.29
N LEU A 285 1.91 -21.87 20.38
CA LEU A 285 2.87 -20.80 20.11
C LEU A 285 2.81 -20.20 18.68
N PRO A 286 2.57 -20.96 17.59
CA PRO A 286 2.45 -20.38 16.25
C PRO A 286 1.30 -19.36 16.18
N TRP A 287 0.16 -19.68 16.78
CA TRP A 287 -1.01 -18.82 16.83
C TRP A 287 -0.81 -17.60 17.74
N LEU A 288 -0.17 -17.79 18.90
CA LEU A 288 0.23 -16.68 19.78
C LEU A 288 1.20 -15.70 19.11
N ILE A 289 2.20 -16.18 18.38
CA ILE A 289 3.15 -15.31 17.66
C ILE A 289 2.50 -14.73 16.39
N GLY A 290 1.67 -15.47 15.66
CA GLY A 290 0.93 -14.98 14.50
C GLY A 290 -0.05 -13.84 14.84
N SER A 291 -0.74 -13.94 15.97
CA SER A 291 -1.71 -12.93 16.43
C SER A 291 -1.10 -11.83 17.30
N GLY A 292 -0.09 -12.14 18.12
CA GLY A 292 0.61 -11.14 18.93
C GLY A 292 1.65 -10.35 18.12
N GLY A 293 2.36 -11.01 17.21
CA GLY A 293 3.39 -10.40 16.37
C GLY A 293 2.84 -9.47 15.29
N THR A 294 1.60 -9.69 14.84
CA THR A 294 0.88 -8.77 13.94
C THR A 294 0.58 -7.42 14.59
N LEU A 295 0.29 -7.39 15.90
CA LEU A 295 -0.04 -6.14 16.63
C LEU A 295 1.02 -5.05 16.45
N PHE A 296 2.31 -5.40 16.48
CA PHE A 296 3.40 -4.45 16.27
C PHE A 296 3.31 -3.75 14.91
N PHE A 297 2.96 -4.50 13.86
CA PHE A 297 2.75 -3.96 12.52
C PHE A 297 1.44 -3.17 12.41
N ASP A 298 0.36 -3.66 13.03
CA ASP A 298 -0.95 -2.98 13.01
C ASP A 298 -0.90 -1.62 13.76
N PHE A 299 -0.18 -1.53 14.90
CA PHE A 299 0.11 -0.26 15.57
C PHE A 299 0.94 0.71 14.70
N THR A 300 1.81 0.19 13.83
CA THR A 300 2.55 1.02 12.87
C THR A 300 1.62 1.58 11.80
N ILE A 301 0.63 0.81 11.36
CA ILE A 301 -0.42 1.27 10.45
C ILE A 301 -1.26 2.37 11.13
N PHE A 302 -1.63 2.22 12.42
CA PHE A 302 -2.27 3.30 13.18
C PHE A 302 -1.40 4.56 13.30
N PHE A 303 -0.09 4.43 13.51
CA PHE A 303 0.82 5.57 13.49
C PHE A 303 0.86 6.27 12.12
N GLN A 304 0.81 5.51 11.02
CA GLN A 304 0.67 6.07 9.67
C GLN A 304 -0.66 6.79 9.48
N PHE A 305 -1.79 6.24 9.97
CA PHE A 305 -3.09 6.91 9.96
C PHE A 305 -3.04 8.26 10.68
N TYR A 306 -2.44 8.30 11.88
CA TYR A 306 -2.25 9.53 12.65
C TYR A 306 -1.38 10.55 11.91
N MET A 307 -0.19 10.13 11.43
CA MET A 307 0.79 11.01 10.81
C MET A 307 0.29 11.58 9.47
N TYR A 308 -0.32 10.77 8.61
CA TYR A 308 -0.70 11.22 7.26
C TYR A 308 -2.01 12.02 7.25
N ARG A 309 -2.99 11.68 8.11
CA ARG A 309 -4.23 12.46 8.22
C ARG A 309 -3.97 13.91 8.63
N GLN A 310 -3.05 14.13 9.58
CA GLN A 310 -2.66 15.50 9.99
C GLN A 310 -2.02 16.31 8.86
N ARG A 311 -1.28 15.68 7.94
CA ARG A 311 -0.70 16.40 6.79
C ARG A 311 -1.77 16.87 5.81
N THR A 312 -2.79 16.04 5.57
CA THR A 312 -3.94 16.42 4.73
C THR A 312 -4.68 17.63 5.32
N ASP A 313 -4.98 17.59 6.63
CA ASP A 313 -5.67 18.69 7.32
C ASP A 313 -4.86 20.00 7.31
N LEU A 314 -3.53 19.93 7.44
CA LEU A 314 -2.63 21.10 7.37
C LEU A 314 -2.56 21.68 5.95
N ASN A 315 -2.46 20.83 4.92
CA ASN A 315 -2.41 21.29 3.54
C ASN A 315 -3.71 21.99 3.13
N ILE A 316 -4.87 21.46 3.54
CA ILE A 316 -6.17 22.10 3.31
C ILE A 316 -6.20 23.49 3.97
N LYS A 317 -5.80 23.60 5.24
CA LYS A 317 -5.74 24.88 5.99
C LYS A 317 -4.71 25.89 5.47
N THR A 318 -3.80 25.49 4.58
CA THR A 318 -2.79 26.38 3.98
C THR A 318 -3.20 26.80 2.55
N THR A 319 -4.25 26.19 2.01
CA THR A 319 -4.75 26.43 0.63
C THR A 319 -6.06 27.22 0.61
N VAL A 320 -6.63 27.48 1.80
CA VAL A 320 -7.85 28.30 2.04
C VAL A 320 -7.45 29.57 2.77
#